data_AF-A0A5M9P0U2-F1
#
_entry.id   AF-A0A5M9P0U2-F1
#
_cell.length_a   1.000
_cell.length_b   1.000
_cell.length_c   1.000
_cell.angle_alpha   90.00
_cell.angle_beta   90.00
_cell.angle_gamma   90.00
#
_symmetry.space_group_name_H-M   'P 1'
#
loop_
_entity.id
_entity.type
_entity.pdbx_description
1 polymer ?
#
loop_
_entity_poly.entity_id
_entity_poly.type
_entity_poly.pdbx_seq_one_letter_code
_entity_poly.pdbx_strand_id
1 'polypeptide(L)' 'MLPIVKVRIFLDDNVPEYMDGIIRCGSVLSYDKNSIEVDHQELIDNTEYHSEDELVEDIAKRLEVNKSIIEIIE' A
#
# COMPACT_ATOMS: atom_id res chain seq x y z
N MET A 1 -0.30 -15.16 14.38
CA MET A 1 -1.00 -14.24 13.47
C MET A 1 -1.61 -15.08 12.35
N LEU A 2 -2.85 -14.81 11.94
CA LEU A 2 -3.41 -15.47 10.76
C LEU A 2 -2.74 -14.91 9.50
N PRO A 3 -2.70 -15.66 8.38
CA PRO A 3 -2.13 -15.17 7.14
C PRO A 3 -2.96 -14.00 6.58
N ILE A 4 -2.28 -13.02 6.02
CA ILE A 4 -2.89 -11.92 5.26
C ILE A 4 -3.50 -12.52 3.99
N VAL A 5 -4.77 -12.17 3.73
CA VAL A 5 -5.50 -12.63 2.53
C VAL A 5 -5.88 -11.48 1.60
N LYS A 6 -5.79 -10.23 2.08
CA LYS A 6 -6.05 -9.02 1.30
C LYS A 6 -5.25 -7.85 1.87
N VAL A 7 -4.76 -6.98 1.00
CA VAL A 7 -4.14 -5.70 1.35
C VAL A 7 -4.80 -4.60 0.53
N ARG A 8 -5.04 -3.44 1.14
CA ARG A 8 -5.50 -2.22 0.49
C ARG A 8 -4.49 -1.12 0.68
N ILE A 9 -4.13 -0.47 -0.40
CA ILE A 9 -3.27 0.71 -0.39
C ILE A 9 -4.11 1.91 -0.78
N PHE A 10 -4.05 2.97 0.02
CA PHE A 10 -4.69 4.25 -0.28
C PHE A 10 -3.59 5.23 -0.65
N LEU A 11 -3.76 5.94 -1.76
CA LEU A 11 -2.78 6.92 -2.21
C LEU A 11 -2.89 8.21 -1.38
N ASP A 12 -1.77 8.94 -1.26
CA ASP A 12 -1.76 10.27 -0.66
C ASP A 12 -2.21 11.29 -1.72
N ASP A 13 -3.42 11.83 -1.59
CA ASP A 13 -3.98 12.82 -2.52
C ASP A 13 -3.43 14.23 -2.29
N ASN A 14 -2.64 14.45 -1.23
CA ASN A 14 -2.13 15.77 -0.87
C ASN A 14 -0.70 15.99 -1.38
N VAL A 15 -0.44 15.58 -2.63
CA VAL A 15 0.85 15.79 -3.29
C VAL A 15 0.86 17.18 -3.96
N PRO A 16 1.89 18.02 -3.73
CA PRO A 16 1.99 19.31 -4.41
C PRO A 16 2.05 19.18 -5.94
N GLU A 17 1.52 20.17 -6.67
CA GLU A 17 1.47 20.16 -8.16
C GLU A 17 2.84 19.97 -8.84
N TYR A 18 3.95 20.36 -8.21
CA TYR A 18 5.30 20.17 -8.76
C TYR A 18 5.78 18.71 -8.72
N MET A 19 5.05 17.84 -8.03
CA MET A 19 5.26 16.39 -7.97
C MET A 19 4.26 15.65 -8.88
N ASP A 20 3.77 16.31 -9.92
CA ASP A 20 2.91 15.68 -10.93
C ASP A 20 3.58 14.41 -11.50
N GLY A 21 2.82 13.32 -11.58
CA GLY A 21 3.31 11.99 -11.95
C GLY A 21 4.03 11.19 -10.84
N ILE A 22 4.05 11.70 -9.60
CA ILE A 22 4.56 10.97 -8.43
C ILE A 22 3.40 10.37 -7.64
N ILE A 23 3.52 9.08 -7.30
CA ILE A 23 2.60 8.36 -6.43
C ILE A 23 3.23 8.26 -5.05
N ARG A 24 2.46 8.59 -4.01
CA ARG A 24 2.85 8.41 -2.61
C ARG A 24 1.83 7.55 -1.89
N CYS A 25 2.32 6.69 -1.00
CA CYS A 25 1.47 5.83 -0.18
C CYS A 25 0.90 6.64 0.99
N GLY A 26 -0.42 6.72 1.11
CA GLY A 26 -1.11 7.40 2.21
C GLY A 26 -1.49 6.46 3.36
N SER A 27 -1.94 5.23 3.05
CA SER A 27 -2.28 4.21 4.05
C SER A 27 -2.15 2.79 3.48
N VAL A 28 -1.81 1.83 4.33
CA VAL A 28 -1.79 0.40 4.00
C VAL A 28 -2.55 -0.38 5.06
N LEU A 29 -3.64 -1.04 4.65
CA LEU A 29 -4.45 -1.89 5.52
C LEU A 29 -4.36 -3.33 5.06
N SER A 30 -4.11 -4.27 5.97
CA SER A 30 -4.15 -5.70 5.68
C SER A 30 -5.33 -6.37 6.39
N TYR A 31 -5.83 -7.44 5.80
CA TYR A 31 -6.95 -8.21 6.32
C TYR A 31 -6.60 -9.69 6.35
N ASP A 32 -6.94 -10.34 7.45
CA ASP A 32 -6.88 -11.80 7.55
C ASP A 32 -8.19 -12.47 7.06
N LYS A 33 -8.22 -13.80 7.09
CA LYS A 33 -9.39 -14.61 6.67
C LYS A 33 -10.66 -14.36 7.51
N ASN A 34 -10.53 -13.76 8.68
CA ASN A 34 -11.65 -13.40 9.55
C ASN A 34 -12.07 -11.93 9.36
N SER A 35 -11.49 -11.24 8.37
CA SER A 35 -11.68 -9.81 8.11
C SER A 35 -11.22 -8.92 9.26
N ILE A 36 -10.27 -9.40 10.07
CA ILE A 36 -9.59 -8.54 11.06
C ILE A 36 -8.62 -7.64 10.30
N GLU A 37 -8.79 -6.35 10.49
CA GLU A 37 -7.96 -5.30 9.90
C GLU A 37 -6.71 -5.04 10.75
N VAL A 38 -5.59 -4.81 10.08
CA VAL A 38 -4.35 -4.30 10.68
C VAL A 38 -3.88 -3.11 9.85
N ASP A 39 -3.67 -1.99 10.54
CA ASP A 39 -3.13 -0.76 9.96
C ASP A 39 -1.60 -0.77 10.03
N HIS A 40 -0.95 -0.61 8.89
CA HIS A 40 0.50 -0.67 8.71
C HIS A 40 1.09 0.74 8.55
N GLN A 41 0.90 1.59 9.56
CA GLN A 41 1.46 2.94 9.60
C GLN A 41 3.00 2.95 9.45
N GLU A 42 3.68 1.87 9.81
CA GLU A 42 5.12 1.71 9.63
C GLU A 42 5.58 1.65 8.15
N LEU A 43 4.66 1.39 7.22
CA LEU A 43 4.93 1.35 5.78
C LEU A 43 4.74 2.71 5.11
N ILE A 44 4.22 3.70 5.82
CA ILE A 44 3.99 5.04 5.30
C ILE A 44 5.25 5.88 5.51
N ASP A 45 5.96 6.17 4.42
CA ASP A 45 7.19 6.94 4.42
C ASP A 45 7.20 7.99 3.28
N ASN A 46 8.37 8.61 3.06
CA ASN A 46 8.55 9.59 1.99
C ASN A 46 9.05 8.94 0.68
N THR A 47 8.89 7.63 0.50
CA THR A 47 9.18 7.00 -0.78
C THR A 47 8.20 7.50 -1.83
N GLU A 48 8.77 7.93 -2.94
CA GLU A 48 8.07 8.40 -4.13
C GLU A 48 8.13 7.29 -5.16
N TYR A 49 6.98 6.90 -5.69
CA TYR A 49 6.84 5.88 -6.72
C TYR A 49 6.49 6.53 -8.04
N HIS A 50 7.01 5.97 -9.14
CA HIS A 50 6.72 6.46 -10.49
C HIS A 50 5.65 5.61 -11.20
N SER A 51 5.16 4.57 -10.54
CA SER A 51 4.03 3.76 -11.00
C SER A 51 3.35 3.03 -9.82
N GLU A 52 2.08 2.69 -10.01
CA GLU A 52 1.33 1.83 -9.08
C GLU A 52 1.99 0.46 -8.90
N ASP A 53 2.55 -0.10 -9.98
CA ASP A 53 3.26 -1.38 -9.94
C ASP A 53 4.44 -1.31 -8.97
N GLU A 54 5.28 -0.27 -9.03
CA GLU A 54 6.41 -0.08 -8.11
C GLU A 54 5.97 -0.04 -6.65
N LEU A 55 4.89 0.70 -6.36
CA LEU A 55 4.29 0.77 -5.02
C LEU A 55 3.81 -0.62 -4.56
N VAL A 56 3.08 -1.33 -5.41
CA VAL A 56 2.60 -2.69 -5.12
C VAL A 56 3.76 -3.66 -4.90
N GLU A 57 4.85 -3.56 -5.68
CA GLU A 57 6.01 -4.44 -5.48
C GLU A 57 6.67 -4.23 -4.13
N ASP A 58 6.86 -2.97 -3.73
CA ASP A 58 7.50 -2.63 -2.48
C ASP A 58 6.65 -3.06 -1.28
N ILE A 59 5.35 -2.74 -1.28
CA ILE A 59 4.44 -3.16 -0.20
C ILE A 59 4.34 -4.68 -0.10
N ALA A 60 4.25 -5.39 -1.24
CA ALA A 60 4.24 -6.85 -1.24
C ALA A 60 5.51 -7.44 -0.62
N LYS A 61 6.67 -6.84 -0.92
CA LYS A 61 7.96 -7.27 -0.38
C LYS A 61 8.08 -7.00 1.12
N ARG A 62 7.65 -5.82 1.59
CA ARG A 62 7.71 -5.44 3.02
C ARG A 62 6.77 -6.29 3.88
N LEU A 63 5.60 -6.67 3.35
CA LEU A 63 4.63 -7.54 4.03
C LEU A 63 4.84 -9.04 3.78
N GLU A 64 5.79 -9.41 2.92
CA GLU A 64 6.04 -10.79 2.47
C GLU A 64 4.79 -11.49 1.90
N VAL A 65 3.99 -10.77 1.11
CA VAL A 65 2.75 -11.27 0.49
C VAL A 65 2.82 -11.33 -1.04
N ASN A 66 1.86 -12.00 -1.65
CA ASN A 66 1.71 -12.02 -3.10
C ASN A 66 1.03 -10.73 -3.59
N LYS A 67 1.56 -10.10 -4.65
CA LYS A 67 0.98 -8.87 -5.24
C LYS A 67 -0.50 -9.03 -5.65
N SER A 68 -0.93 -10.24 -6.02
CA SER A 68 -2.31 -10.51 -6.45
C SER A 68 -3.38 -10.30 -5.37
N ILE A 69 -2.99 -10.18 -4.09
CA ILE A 69 -3.92 -9.87 -2.99
C ILE A 69 -3.91 -8.40 -2.61
N ILE A 70 -3.14 -7.56 -3.31
CA ILE A 70 -3.03 -6.13 -3.09
C ILE A 70 -3.95 -5.39 -4.06
N GLU A 71 -4.70 -4.43 -3.54
CA GLU A 71 -5.61 -3.56 -4.28
C GLU A 71 -5.28 -2.10 -3.94
N ILE A 72 -5.12 -1.25 -4.96
CA ILE A 72 -5.03 0.20 -4.76
C ILE A 72 -6.45 0.76 -4.75
N ILE A 73 -6.72 1.65 -3.80
CA ILE A 73 -7.99 2.35 -3.61
C ILE A 73 -7.73 3.84 -3.88
N GLU A 74 -8.38 4.35 -4.92
CA GLU A 74 -8.53 5.78 -5.24
C GLU A 74 -9.69 6.42 -4.47
#